data_AF-A0A134ADX6-F1
#
_entry.id   AF-A0A134ADX6-F1
#
_cell.length_a   1.000
_cell.length_b   1.000
_cell.length_c   1.000
_cell.angle_alpha   90.00
_cell.angle_beta   90.00
_cell.angle_gamma   90.00
#
_symmetry.space_group_name_H-M   'P 1'
#
loop_
_entity.id
_entity.type
_entity.pdbx_description
1 polymer ?
#
loop_
_entity_poly.entity_id
_entity_poly.type
_entity_poly.pdbx_seq_one_letter_code
_entity_poly.pdbx_strand_id
1 'polypeptide(L)'
;MVPADGRKQNVRNKKWKDIEKDDKIKEIIERRNIEKSSLRMNLRLFSEKDIKKQIIFQLEKGIKNLEKQVEEHKEKIKNPEKFYSDWNEVSIEIRRGRIKHWKNEISNFENSIYEIRKEIRRKNEK
;
A
#
# COMPACT_ATOMS: atom_id res chain seq x y z
N MET A 1 -41.79 40.01 33.20
CA MET A 1 -41.74 38.54 33.12
C MET A 1 -42.68 38.12 32.00
N VAL A 2 -42.16 37.71 30.85
CA VAL A 2 -42.92 37.28 29.66
C VAL A 2 -42.22 35.99 29.16
N PRO A 3 -42.95 34.92 28.76
CA PRO A 3 -42.36 33.60 28.57
C PRO A 3 -41.49 33.53 27.31
N ALA A 4 -40.37 32.81 27.41
CA ALA A 4 -39.42 32.59 26.33
C ALA A 4 -40.02 31.71 25.24
N ASP A 5 -40.12 32.25 24.02
CA ASP A 5 -40.53 31.50 22.84
C ASP A 5 -39.32 30.77 22.24
N GLY A 6 -39.25 29.46 22.51
CA GLY A 6 -38.16 28.59 22.11
C GLY A 6 -38.18 28.28 20.62
N ARG A 7 -37.30 28.94 19.85
CA ARG A 7 -37.07 28.60 18.44
C ARG A 7 -36.53 27.18 18.30
N LYS A 8 -37.35 26.27 17.79
CA LYS A 8 -36.92 24.95 17.32
C LYS A 8 -35.95 25.12 16.15
N GLN A 9 -34.67 24.79 16.35
CA GLN A 9 -33.70 24.73 15.26
C GLN A 9 -33.96 23.48 14.40
N ASN A 10 -34.22 23.71 13.13
CA ASN A 10 -34.40 22.68 12.11
C ASN A 10 -33.02 22.18 11.65
N VAL A 11 -32.62 20.97 12.06
CA VAL A 11 -31.37 20.32 11.63
C VAL A 11 -31.53 19.64 10.26
N ARG A 12 -31.80 20.44 9.23
CA ARG A 12 -31.66 20.01 7.83
C ARG A 12 -31.02 21.14 7.06
N ASN A 13 -29.73 20.94 6.75
CA ASN A 13 -28.89 21.66 5.76
C ASN A 13 -27.53 22.06 6.35
N LYS A 14 -26.70 21.08 6.74
CA LYS A 14 -25.25 21.27 6.77
C LYS A 14 -24.70 20.83 5.40
N LYS A 15 -24.99 21.64 4.38
CA LYS A 15 -24.51 21.47 3.00
C LYS A 15 -23.00 21.73 3.01
N TRP A 16 -22.25 20.70 2.64
CA TRP A 16 -20.81 20.63 2.39
C TRP A 16 -20.21 21.99 2.01
N LYS A 17 -19.41 22.58 2.91
CA LYS A 17 -18.81 23.90 2.69
C LYS A 17 -17.42 23.88 2.10
N ASP A 18 -16.77 22.73 1.95
CA ASP A 18 -15.36 22.67 1.52
C ASP A 18 -15.13 21.73 0.32
N ILE A 19 -15.88 21.91 -0.77
CA ILE A 19 -15.65 21.20 -2.06
C ILE A 19 -14.18 21.35 -2.53
N GLU A 20 -13.56 22.51 -2.29
CA GLU A 20 -12.18 22.79 -2.68
C GLU A 20 -11.13 22.03 -1.83
N LYS A 21 -11.43 21.68 -0.57
CA LYS A 21 -10.52 20.86 0.25
C LYS A 21 -10.58 19.40 -0.16
N ASP A 22 -11.76 18.88 -0.50
CA ASP A 22 -11.92 17.50 -0.96
C ASP A 22 -11.21 17.27 -2.31
N ASP A 23 -11.30 18.22 -3.24
CA ASP A 23 -10.60 18.10 -4.53
C ASP A 23 -9.08 18.23 -4.37
N LYS A 24 -8.58 19.13 -3.51
CA LYS A 24 -7.13 19.21 -3.18
C LYS A 24 -6.65 17.95 -2.48
N ILE A 25 -7.45 17.37 -1.57
CA ILE A 25 -7.11 16.12 -0.88
C ILE A 25 -7.09 14.94 -1.86
N LYS A 26 -8.06 14.86 -2.78
CA LYS A 26 -8.07 13.86 -3.85
C LYS A 26 -6.84 14.00 -4.75
N GLU A 27 -6.53 15.22 -5.18
CA GLU A 27 -5.36 15.49 -6.01
C GLU A 27 -4.05 15.12 -5.30
N ILE A 28 -3.92 15.42 -4.01
CA ILE A 28 -2.76 15.03 -3.20
C ILE A 28 -2.66 13.50 -3.10
N ILE A 29 -3.77 12.79 -2.83
CA ILE A 29 -3.79 11.32 -2.74
C ILE A 29 -3.45 10.69 -4.08
N GLU A 30 -3.95 11.24 -5.18
CA GLU A 30 -3.73 10.77 -6.54
C GLU A 30 -2.29 10.99 -6.97
N ARG A 31 -1.72 12.19 -6.73
CA ARG A 31 -0.28 12.46 -6.92
C ARG A 31 0.60 11.54 -6.09
N ARG A 32 0.26 11.31 -4.81
CA ARG A 32 1.01 10.39 -3.94
C ARG A 32 0.97 8.95 -4.44
N ASN A 33 -0.17 8.51 -4.97
CA ASN A 33 -0.32 7.17 -5.55
C ASN A 33 0.42 7.05 -6.89
N ILE A 34 0.43 8.08 -7.73
CA ILE A 34 1.20 8.15 -8.97
C ILE A 34 2.70 8.16 -8.67
N GLU A 35 3.18 8.92 -7.67
CA GLU A 35 4.57 8.90 -7.23
C GLU A 35 4.97 7.55 -6.65
N LYS A 36 4.13 6.92 -5.81
CA LYS A 36 4.39 5.57 -5.31
C LYS A 36 4.43 4.53 -6.42
N SER A 37 3.56 4.65 -7.42
CA SER A 37 3.51 3.79 -8.60
C SER A 37 4.73 3.99 -9.50
N SER A 38 5.13 5.24 -9.73
CA SER A 38 6.32 5.64 -10.46
C SER A 38 7.60 5.16 -9.75
N LEU A 39 7.69 5.32 -8.43
CA LEU A 39 8.79 4.77 -7.62
C LEU A 39 8.84 3.24 -7.69
N ARG A 40 7.69 2.55 -7.74
CA ARG A 40 7.63 1.08 -7.95
C ARG A 40 8.09 0.67 -9.34
N MET A 41 7.70 1.38 -10.40
CA MET A 41 8.17 1.11 -11.76
C MET A 41 9.67 1.37 -11.90
N ASN A 42 10.15 2.48 -11.35
CA ASN A 42 11.57 2.84 -11.35
C ASN A 42 12.38 1.80 -10.58
N LEU A 43 11.97 1.37 -9.39
CA LEU A 43 12.67 0.32 -8.64
C LEU A 43 12.74 -1.02 -9.42
N ARG A 44 11.67 -1.39 -10.12
CA ARG A 44 11.62 -2.60 -10.95
C ARG A 44 12.61 -2.54 -12.12
N LEU A 45 12.67 -1.40 -12.82
CA LEU A 45 13.56 -1.15 -13.97
C LEU A 45 15.05 -1.07 -13.59
N PHE A 46 15.38 -0.55 -12.40
CA PHE A 46 16.74 -0.59 -11.88
C PHE A 46 17.14 -1.99 -11.38
N SER A 47 16.21 -2.76 -10.80
CA SER A 47 16.51 -4.09 -10.24
C SER A 47 16.86 -5.17 -11.29
N GLU A 48 16.22 -5.19 -12.45
CA GLU A 48 16.41 -6.26 -13.45
C GLU A 48 17.79 -6.24 -14.10
N LYS A 49 18.38 -5.05 -14.31
CA LYS A 49 19.76 -4.91 -14.80
C LYS A 49 20.80 -5.25 -13.73
N ASP A 50 20.45 -5.07 -12.45
CA ASP A 50 21.36 -5.34 -11.33
C ASP A 50 21.40 -6.83 -10.95
N ILE A 51 20.29 -7.57 -11.04
CA ILE A 51 20.24 -8.99 -10.66
C ILE A 51 21.30 -9.83 -11.40
N LYS A 52 21.49 -9.62 -12.71
CA LYS A 52 22.49 -10.34 -13.51
C LYS A 52 23.94 -10.04 -13.08
N LYS A 53 24.19 -8.81 -12.62
CA LYS A 53 25.51 -8.33 -12.20
C LYS A 53 25.86 -8.73 -10.76
N GLN A 54 24.86 -8.99 -9.92
CA GLN A 54 25.06 -9.38 -8.53
C GLN A 54 25.71 -10.78 -8.41
N ILE A 55 26.50 -10.94 -7.34
CA ILE A 55 27.04 -12.25 -6.92
C ILE A 55 25.96 -13.06 -6.20
N ILE A 56 26.10 -14.39 -6.18
CA ILE A 56 25.10 -15.31 -5.60
C ILE A 56 24.76 -14.94 -4.15
N PHE A 57 25.76 -14.61 -3.33
CA PHE A 57 25.55 -14.20 -1.94
C PHE A 57 24.62 -12.97 -1.79
N GLN A 58 24.73 -11.98 -2.67
CA GLN A 58 23.85 -10.80 -2.65
C GLN A 58 22.43 -11.16 -3.08
N LEU A 59 22.30 -12.05 -4.07
CA LEU A 59 21.02 -12.57 -4.52
C LEU A 59 20.29 -13.33 -3.40
N GLU A 60 21.00 -14.17 -2.65
CA GLU A 60 20.44 -14.89 -1.49
C GLU A 60 19.99 -13.93 -0.38
N LYS A 61 20.78 -12.89 -0.10
CA LYS A 61 20.40 -11.84 0.85
C LYS A 61 19.14 -11.11 0.40
N GLY A 62 19.03 -10.83 -0.90
CA GLY A 62 17.84 -10.26 -1.52
C GLY A 62 16.60 -11.13 -1.31
N ILE A 63 16.71 -12.44 -1.56
CA ILE A 63 15.63 -13.41 -1.31
C ILE A 63 15.17 -13.35 0.15
N LYS A 64 16.09 -13.44 1.12
CA LYS A 64 15.74 -13.40 2.56
C LYS A 64 14.97 -12.12 2.94
N ASN A 65 15.37 -10.98 2.39
CA ASN A 65 14.68 -9.72 2.64
C ASN A 65 13.27 -9.69 2.02
N LEU A 66 13.12 -10.22 0.81
CA LEU A 66 11.81 -10.34 0.15
C LEU A 66 10.90 -11.31 0.89
N GLU A 67 11.41 -12.45 1.36
CA GLU A 67 10.67 -13.43 2.17
C GLU A 67 10.16 -12.80 3.47
N LYS A 68 11.00 -12.01 4.16
CA LYS A 68 10.57 -11.24 5.34
C LYS A 68 9.43 -10.28 5.01
N GLN A 69 9.52 -9.55 3.90
CA GLN A 69 8.45 -8.63 3.48
C GLN A 69 7.15 -9.37 3.16
N VAL A 70 7.23 -10.56 2.53
CA VAL A 70 6.07 -11.42 2.29
C VAL A 70 5.41 -11.81 3.60
N GLU A 71 6.19 -12.23 4.61
CA GLU A 71 5.68 -12.60 5.93
C GLU A 71 5.01 -11.41 6.64
N GLU A 72 5.64 -10.24 6.65
CA GLU A 72 5.05 -9.02 7.22
C GLU A 72 3.69 -8.67 6.57
N HIS A 73 3.58 -8.81 5.24
CA HIS A 73 2.32 -8.54 4.54
C HIS A 73 1.26 -9.62 4.77
N LYS A 74 1.66 -10.88 4.94
CA LYS A 74 0.75 -11.95 5.38
C LYS A 74 0.21 -11.68 6.78
N GLU A 75 1.06 -11.21 7.69
CA GLU A 75 0.65 -10.83 9.05
C GLU A 75 -0.28 -9.60 9.04
N LYS A 76 -0.05 -8.61 8.17
CA LYS A 76 -0.97 -7.48 7.95
C LYS A 76 -2.36 -7.94 7.48
N ILE A 77 -2.43 -8.93 6.59
CA ILE A 77 -3.71 -9.48 6.12
C ILE A 77 -4.40 -10.26 7.24
N LYS A 78 -3.65 -11.01 8.05
CA LYS A 78 -4.18 -11.82 9.16
C LYS A 78 -4.67 -10.96 10.33
N ASN A 79 -3.90 -9.94 10.70
CA ASN A 79 -4.12 -9.10 11.88
C ASN A 79 -4.05 -7.60 11.53
N PRO A 80 -4.94 -7.09 10.65
CA PRO A 80 -4.84 -5.72 10.13
C PRO A 80 -4.99 -4.64 11.21
N GLU A 81 -5.73 -4.91 12.28
CA GLU A 81 -5.94 -4.01 13.41
C GLU A 81 -4.64 -3.65 14.14
N LYS A 82 -3.63 -4.53 14.11
CA LYS A 82 -2.31 -4.27 14.71
C LYS A 82 -1.51 -3.21 13.94
N PHE A 83 -1.84 -3.00 12.65
CA PHE A 83 -1.09 -2.12 11.75
C PHE A 83 -1.85 -0.85 11.39
N TYR A 84 -3.18 -0.88 11.53
CA TYR A 84 -4.05 0.25 11.28
C TYR A 84 -5.01 0.43 12.46
N SER A 85 -4.79 1.49 13.24
CA SER A 85 -5.67 1.85 14.36
C SER A 85 -7.09 2.18 13.90
N ASP A 86 -7.22 2.73 12.69
CA ASP A 86 -8.50 3.11 12.07
C ASP A 86 -9.22 1.93 11.38
N TRP A 87 -8.70 0.70 11.50
CA TRP A 87 -9.22 -0.45 10.74
C TRP A 87 -10.73 -0.65 10.89
N ASN A 88 -11.23 -0.48 12.11
CA ASN A 88 -12.65 -0.67 12.43
C ASN A 88 -13.51 0.58 12.17
N GLU A 89 -12.88 1.74 11.97
CA GLU A 89 -13.54 3.01 11.71
C GLU A 89 -13.78 3.23 10.22
N VAL A 90 -12.95 2.64 9.36
CA VAL A 90 -13.04 2.78 7.91
C VAL A 90 -14.08 1.85 7.27
N SER A 91 -14.59 2.28 6.11
CA SER A 91 -15.54 1.51 5.32
C SER A 91 -14.97 0.16 4.88
N ILE A 92 -15.88 -0.77 4.53
CA ILE A 92 -15.52 -2.11 4.07
C ILE A 92 -14.73 -2.03 2.75
N GLU A 93 -15.05 -1.08 1.88
CA GLU A 93 -14.36 -0.84 0.61
C GLU A 93 -12.89 -0.47 0.84
N ILE A 94 -12.62 0.41 1.80
CA ILE A 94 -11.26 0.82 2.16
C ILE A 94 -10.47 -0.38 2.70
N ARG A 95 -11.07 -1.17 3.60
CA ARG A 95 -10.45 -2.41 4.12
C ARG A 95 -10.12 -3.40 3.01
N ARG A 96 -11.06 -3.63 2.08
CA ARG A 96 -10.84 -4.47 0.90
C ARG A 96 -9.72 -3.94 0.01
N GLY A 97 -9.65 -2.62 -0.19
CA GLY A 97 -8.58 -1.96 -0.92
C GLY A 97 -7.20 -2.19 -0.30
N ARG A 98 -7.09 -2.05 1.03
CA ARG A 98 -5.86 -2.31 1.79
C ARG A 98 -5.41 -3.77 1.65
N ILE A 99 -6.33 -4.72 1.81
CA ILE A 99 -6.05 -6.16 1.62
C ILE A 99 -5.60 -6.46 0.19
N LYS A 100 -6.31 -5.91 -0.80
CA LYS A 100 -5.96 -6.08 -2.22
C LYS A 100 -4.55 -5.55 -2.50
N HIS A 101 -4.20 -4.38 -1.95
CA HIS A 101 -2.87 -3.82 -2.08
C HIS A 101 -1.80 -4.78 -1.53
N TRP A 102 -1.96 -5.25 -0.29
CA TRP A 102 -0.99 -6.18 0.31
C TRP A 102 -0.87 -7.52 -0.43
N LYS A 103 -1.97 -8.04 -0.96
CA LYS A 103 -1.93 -9.23 -1.82
C LYS A 103 -1.13 -9.00 -3.10
N ASN A 104 -1.29 -7.84 -3.74
CA ASN A 104 -0.49 -7.47 -4.90
C ASN A 104 0.99 -7.34 -4.55
N GLU A 105 1.32 -6.78 -3.38
CA GLU A 105 2.71 -6.72 -2.88
C GLU A 105 3.34 -8.09 -2.73
N ILE A 106 2.63 -9.01 -2.06
CA ILE A 106 3.08 -10.39 -1.89
C ILE A 106 3.36 -11.02 -3.25
N SER A 107 2.42 -10.91 -4.20
CA SER A 107 2.61 -11.47 -5.55
C SER A 107 3.83 -10.88 -6.26
N ASN A 108 4.06 -9.56 -6.14
CA ASN A 108 5.22 -8.91 -6.72
C ASN A 108 6.53 -9.42 -6.09
N PHE A 109 6.58 -9.55 -4.76
CA PHE A 109 7.76 -10.07 -4.07
C PHE A 109 8.05 -11.52 -4.41
N GLU A 110 7.02 -12.37 -4.49
CA GLU A 110 7.13 -13.77 -4.89
C GLU A 110 7.68 -13.90 -6.32
N ASN A 111 7.22 -13.05 -7.25
CA ASN A 111 7.78 -12.98 -8.60
C ASN A 111 9.26 -12.56 -8.61
N SER A 112 9.64 -11.56 -7.79
CA SER A 112 11.04 -11.17 -7.65
C SER A 112 11.91 -12.29 -7.08
N ILE A 113 11.43 -13.02 -6.08
CA ILE A 113 12.12 -14.19 -5.52
C ILE A 113 12.33 -15.25 -6.60
N TYR A 114 11.30 -15.53 -7.42
CA TYR A 114 11.39 -16.48 -8.51
C TYR A 114 12.47 -16.10 -9.53
N GLU A 115 12.49 -14.86 -10.01
CA GLU A 115 13.51 -14.40 -10.96
C GLU A 115 14.93 -14.45 -10.38
N ILE A 116 15.10 -14.09 -9.10
CA ILE A 116 16.40 -14.21 -8.43
C ILE A 116 16.85 -15.68 -8.33
N ARG A 117 15.95 -16.59 -7.93
CA ARG A 117 16.25 -18.04 -7.86
C ARG A 117 16.61 -18.62 -9.22
N LYS A 118 15.92 -18.17 -10.28
CA LYS A 118 16.23 -18.54 -11.67
C LYS A 118 17.63 -18.09 -12.07
N GLU A 119 18.03 -16.87 -11.72
CA GLU A 119 19.38 -16.36 -11.99
C GLU A 119 20.46 -17.11 -11.20
N ILE A 120 20.21 -17.48 -9.94
CA ILE A 120 21.15 -18.32 -9.16
C ILE A 120 21.37 -19.67 -9.85
N ARG A 121 20.31 -20.36 -10.29
CA ARG A 121 20.42 -21.63 -11.04
C ARG A 121 21.26 -21.45 -12.30
N ARG A 122 20.96 -20.40 -13.09
CA ARG A 122 21.71 -20.05 -14.32
C ARG A 122 23.20 -19.78 -14.07
N LYS A 123 23.58 -19.31 -12.87
CA LYS A 123 24.98 -19.08 -12.48
C LYS A 123 25.68 -20.36 -12.01
N ASN A 124 24.96 -21.31 -11.41
CA ASN A 124 25.51 -22.59 -10.97
C ASN A 124 25.68 -23.62 -12.10
N GLU A 125 24.92 -23.48 -13.19
CA GLU A 125 25.03 -24.32 -14.40
C GLU A 125 26.15 -23.87 -15.35
N LYS A 126 26.93 -22.85 -14.97
CA LYS A 126 28.01 -22.25 -15.77
C LYS A 126 29.37 -22.63 -15.20
#